data_AF-A0A6A4V3Q4-F1
#
_entry.id   AF-A0A6A4V3Q4-F1
#
_cell.length_a   1.000
_cell.length_b   1.000
_cell.length_c   1.000
_cell.angle_alpha   90.00
_cell.angle_beta   90.00
_cell.angle_gamma   90.00
#
_symmetry.space_group_name_H-M   'P 1'
#
loop_
_entity.id
_entity.type
_entity.pdbx_description
1 polymer ?
#
loop_
_entity_poly.entity_id
_entity_poly.type
_entity_poly.pdbx_seq_one_letter_code
_entity_poly.pdbx_strand_id
1 'polypeptide(L)'
;MKNQWVSNAHRLSIMASSKDAASIYDFTCRDIDGNEVPLSKYEGQLVQLYDTYSEQGLRILAFPCNQFDNQEPGTPNDIKKFVAGYGVKFDMFTKIKVNGSGTDPLWVYLKSKQRGTLGNFIKWNFAKFVVDRKGQPVARFGPGDDPIPAVEDAVKELL
;
A
#
# COMPACT_ATOMS: atom_id res chain seq x y z
N MET A 1 0.11 10.94 49.93
CA MET A 1 -1.01 10.76 48.98
C MET A 1 -0.55 9.80 47.90
N LYS A 2 -0.83 8.51 48.08
CA LYS A 2 -0.59 7.44 47.10
C LYS A 2 -1.99 6.96 46.69
N ASN A 3 -2.46 7.35 45.52
CA ASN A 3 -3.74 6.86 44.98
C ASN A 3 -3.41 5.59 44.18
N GLN A 4 -3.51 4.42 44.82
CA GLN A 4 -4.69 3.56 44.76
C GLN A 4 -4.98 3.10 43.33
N TRP A 5 -4.15 2.14 42.89
CA TRP A 5 -4.54 1.13 41.93
C TRP A 5 -5.71 0.33 42.53
N VAL A 6 -6.92 0.69 42.15
CA VAL A 6 -8.12 -0.12 42.41
C VAL A 6 -8.47 -0.82 41.11
N SER A 7 -8.16 -2.12 41.12
CA SER A 7 -8.78 -3.15 40.28
C SER A 7 -10.30 -3.00 40.27
N ASN A 8 -10.90 -2.96 39.08
CA ASN A 8 -12.03 -3.83 38.71
C ASN A 8 -12.55 -3.44 37.33
N ALA A 9 -12.40 -4.34 36.36
CA ALA A 9 -13.55 -5.01 35.74
C ALA A 9 -13.05 -5.79 34.52
N HIS A 10 -13.03 -7.11 34.67
CA HIS A 10 -13.23 -8.01 33.55
C HIS A 10 -14.45 -7.56 32.72
N ARG A 11 -14.19 -7.04 31.53
CA ARG A 11 -15.10 -7.17 30.41
C ARG A 11 -14.32 -7.88 29.31
N LEU A 12 -14.74 -9.11 29.03
CA LEU A 12 -14.41 -9.82 27.81
C LEU A 12 -14.76 -8.89 26.63
N SER A 13 -13.76 -8.24 26.05
CA SER A 13 -13.74 -8.07 24.60
C SER A 13 -12.99 -9.28 24.09
N ILE A 14 -13.66 -10.08 23.27
CA ILE A 14 -13.13 -11.31 22.69
C ILE A 14 -11.95 -10.90 21.81
N MET A 15 -10.76 -10.88 22.38
CA MET A 15 -9.53 -10.97 21.61
C MET A 15 -9.53 -12.36 20.99
N ALA A 16 -9.14 -12.47 19.72
CA ALA A 16 -8.76 -13.76 19.17
C ALA A 16 -7.87 -14.47 20.19
N SER A 17 -8.29 -15.66 20.63
CA SER A 17 -7.49 -16.53 21.49
C SER A 17 -6.16 -16.72 20.78
N SER A 18 -5.04 -16.39 21.44
CA SER A 18 -3.70 -16.45 20.83
C SER A 18 -3.32 -17.85 20.33
N LYS A 19 -4.09 -18.89 20.70
CA LYS A 19 -3.94 -20.26 20.25
C LYS A 19 -4.55 -20.53 18.87
N ASP A 20 -5.45 -19.65 18.40
CA ASP A 20 -6.25 -19.86 17.18
C ASP A 20 -5.97 -18.82 16.09
N ALA A 21 -5.11 -17.83 16.36
CA ALA A 21 -4.75 -16.79 15.39
C ALA A 21 -3.81 -17.36 14.31
N ALA A 22 -4.15 -17.12 13.04
CA ALA A 22 -3.36 -17.52 11.88
C ALA A 22 -2.39 -16.42 11.42
N SER A 23 -2.67 -15.16 11.77
CA SER A 23 -1.88 -13.99 11.39
C SER A 23 -1.90 -12.91 12.48
N ILE A 24 -0.92 -12.00 12.44
CA ILE A 24 -0.95 -10.78 13.26
C ILE A 24 -2.18 -9.91 12.94
N TYR A 25 -2.77 -10.07 11.75
CA TYR A 25 -3.94 -9.32 11.31
C TYR A 25 -5.23 -9.74 12.02
N ASP A 26 -5.24 -10.88 12.71
CA ASP A 26 -6.36 -11.33 13.54
C ASP A 26 -6.43 -10.58 14.89
N PHE A 27 -5.42 -9.78 15.20
CA PHE A 27 -5.32 -9.07 16.47
C PHE A 27 -5.77 -7.61 16.36
N THR A 28 -6.28 -7.08 17.46
CA THR A 28 -6.56 -5.66 17.67
C THR A 28 -5.69 -5.16 18.81
N CYS A 29 -4.95 -4.08 18.59
CA CYS A 29 -4.10 -3.46 19.59
C CYS A 29 -4.62 -2.08 19.96
N ARG A 30 -4.38 -1.64 21.20
CA ARG A 30 -4.70 -0.28 21.61
C ARG A 30 -3.54 0.65 21.26
N ASP A 31 -3.81 1.78 20.62
CA ASP A 31 -2.79 2.80 20.36
C ASP A 31 -2.51 3.68 21.60
N ILE A 32 -1.61 4.66 21.47
CA ILE A 32 -1.21 5.55 22.57
C ILE A 32 -2.34 6.48 23.04
N ASP A 33 -3.31 6.75 22.17
CA ASP A 33 -4.47 7.62 22.44
C ASP A 33 -5.65 6.82 23.01
N GLY A 34 -5.51 5.50 23.10
CA GLY A 34 -6.50 4.61 23.71
C GLY A 34 -7.49 4.00 22.72
N ASN A 35 -7.32 4.23 21.41
CA ASN A 35 -8.20 3.67 20.39
C ASN A 35 -7.88 2.20 20.12
N GLU A 36 -8.91 1.39 19.86
CA GLU A 36 -8.71 0.02 19.38
C GLU A 36 -8.41 0.04 17.88
N VAL A 37 -7.25 -0.53 17.52
CA VAL A 37 -6.70 -0.54 16.17
C VAL A 37 -6.55 -1.99 15.71
N PRO A 38 -7.46 -2.47 14.84
CA PRO A 38 -7.30 -3.76 14.19
C PRO A 38 -6.00 -3.76 13.38
N LEU A 39 -5.13 -4.75 13.59
CA LEU A 39 -3.85 -4.83 12.88
C LEU A 39 -4.04 -5.21 11.41
N SER A 40 -5.21 -5.74 11.03
CA SER A 40 -5.62 -5.92 9.63
C SER A 40 -5.55 -4.64 8.81
N LYS A 41 -5.56 -3.45 9.43
CA LYS A 41 -5.30 -2.18 8.72
C LYS A 41 -3.95 -2.11 7.99
N TYR A 42 -2.98 -2.95 8.37
CA TYR A 42 -1.65 -3.00 7.77
C TYR A 42 -1.54 -4.08 6.68
N GLU A 43 -2.58 -4.87 6.48
CA GLU A 43 -2.62 -5.92 5.46
C GLU A 43 -3.03 -5.34 4.10
N GLY A 44 -2.26 -5.65 3.06
CA GLY A 44 -2.73 -5.56 1.67
C GLY A 44 -3.37 -4.22 1.27
N GLN A 45 -2.89 -3.08 1.77
CA GLN A 45 -3.62 -1.80 1.67
C GLN A 45 -3.95 -1.37 0.22
N LEU A 46 -3.15 -1.79 -0.79
CA LEU A 46 -3.49 -1.57 -2.20
C LEU A 46 -4.69 -2.43 -2.67
N VAL A 47 -4.79 -3.67 -2.17
CA VAL A 47 -5.94 -4.56 -2.41
C VAL A 47 -7.17 -3.98 -1.73
N GLN A 48 -7.05 -3.51 -0.48
CA GLN A 48 -8.14 -2.83 0.22
C GLN A 48 -8.61 -1.58 -0.54
N LEU A 49 -7.67 -0.74 -1.00
CA LEU A 49 -7.98 0.45 -1.79
C LEU A 49 -8.73 0.09 -3.09
N TYR A 50 -8.27 -0.95 -3.79
CA TYR A 50 -8.93 -1.43 -5.01
C TYR A 50 -10.32 -2.01 -4.73
N ASP A 51 -10.46 -2.87 -3.74
CA ASP A 51 -11.74 -3.48 -3.37
C ASP A 51 -12.78 -2.42 -2.97
N THR A 52 -12.33 -1.33 -2.34
CA THR A 52 -13.21 -0.23 -1.91
C THR A 52 -13.67 0.67 -3.06
N TYR A 53 -12.78 0.99 -4.01
CA TYR A 53 -13.03 2.05 -5.00
C TYR A 53 -13.12 1.56 -6.45
N SER A 54 -12.90 0.28 -6.75
CA SER A 54 -12.91 -0.24 -8.12
C SER A 54 -14.27 -0.11 -8.80
N GLU A 55 -15.37 -0.29 -8.06
CA GLU A 55 -16.75 -0.08 -8.54
C GLU A 55 -17.05 1.40 -8.84
N GLN A 56 -16.32 2.32 -8.19
CA GLN A 56 -16.40 3.77 -8.42
C GLN A 56 -15.46 4.22 -9.56
N GLY A 57 -14.76 3.27 -10.19
CA GLY A 57 -13.92 3.49 -11.37
C GLY A 57 -12.41 3.55 -11.08
N LEU A 58 -11.96 3.32 -9.84
CA LEU A 58 -10.53 3.20 -9.57
C LEU A 58 -9.94 2.00 -10.33
N ARG A 59 -8.75 2.18 -10.91
CA ARG A 59 -7.90 1.10 -11.41
C ARG A 59 -6.51 1.26 -10.84
N ILE A 60 -5.88 0.13 -10.49
CA ILE A 60 -4.48 0.08 -10.06
C ILE A 60 -3.69 -0.69 -11.11
N LEU A 61 -2.60 -0.12 -11.58
CA LEU A 61 -1.70 -0.74 -12.54
C LEU A 61 -0.35 -0.93 -11.86
N ALA A 62 0.08 -2.17 -11.67
CA ALA A 62 1.29 -2.53 -10.94
C ALA A 62 2.37 -3.04 -11.88
N PHE A 63 3.57 -2.46 -11.76
CA PHE A 63 4.68 -2.68 -12.67
C PHE A 63 5.90 -3.19 -11.89
N PRO A 64 6.18 -4.50 -11.94
CA PRO A 64 7.35 -5.09 -11.29
C PRO A 64 8.65 -4.45 -11.76
N CYS A 65 9.63 -4.29 -10.86
CA CYS A 65 10.92 -3.67 -11.15
C CYS A 65 12.02 -4.27 -10.27
N ASN A 66 13.14 -4.65 -10.88
CA ASN A 66 14.26 -5.28 -10.16
C ASN A 66 15.44 -4.32 -9.91
N GLN A 67 15.26 -3.00 -10.07
CA GLN A 67 16.36 -2.02 -9.94
C GLN A 67 16.70 -1.66 -8.49
N PHE A 68 15.93 -2.14 -7.52
CA PHE A 68 16.08 -1.79 -6.10
C PHE A 68 16.48 -3.04 -5.34
N ASP A 69 17.79 -3.16 -5.10
CA ASP A 69 18.44 -4.26 -4.37
C ASP A 69 18.00 -5.68 -4.79
N ASN A 70 17.76 -5.85 -6.09
CA ASN A 70 17.30 -7.10 -6.68
C ASN A 70 16.08 -7.74 -5.97
N GLN A 71 15.16 -6.92 -5.41
CA GLN A 71 13.99 -7.39 -4.65
C GLN A 71 12.90 -8.06 -5.52
N GLU A 72 13.05 -8.01 -6.84
CA GLU A 72 12.14 -8.64 -7.81
C GLU A 72 12.90 -9.52 -8.81
N PRO A 73 13.65 -10.55 -8.36
CA PRO A 73 14.53 -11.32 -9.25
C PRO A 73 13.75 -12.34 -10.08
N GLY A 74 12.53 -12.69 -9.67
CA GLY A 74 11.72 -13.76 -10.22
C GLY A 74 11.27 -13.56 -11.67
N THR A 75 10.84 -14.66 -12.29
CA THR A 75 10.23 -14.65 -13.63
C THR A 75 8.80 -14.09 -13.56
N PRO A 76 8.17 -13.74 -14.70
CA PRO A 76 6.76 -13.34 -14.72
C PRO A 76 5.82 -14.37 -14.08
N ASN A 77 6.15 -15.66 -14.14
CA ASN A 77 5.33 -16.70 -13.52
C ASN A 77 5.49 -16.72 -11.99
N ASP A 78 6.70 -16.46 -11.48
CA ASP A 78 6.96 -16.36 -10.05
C ASP A 78 6.23 -15.15 -9.46
N ILE A 79 6.27 -14.02 -10.16
CA ILE A 79 5.54 -12.80 -9.80
C ILE A 79 4.04 -13.09 -9.69
N LYS A 80 3.45 -13.75 -10.70
CA LYS A 80 2.03 -14.12 -10.69
C LYS A 80 1.65 -15.00 -9.49
N LYS A 81 2.48 -16.00 -9.17
CA LYS A 81 2.26 -16.87 -8.00
C LYS A 81 2.35 -16.09 -6.69
N PHE A 82 3.33 -15.18 -6.59
CA PHE A 82 3.52 -14.35 -5.41
C PHE A 82 2.29 -13.48 -5.16
N VAL A 83 1.82 -12.72 -6.17
CA VAL A 83 0.68 -11.80 -6.00
C VAL A 83 -0.65 -12.51 -5.81
N ALA A 84 -0.80 -13.75 -6.29
CA ALA A 84 -2.00 -14.56 -6.07
C ALA A 84 -2.25 -14.82 -4.57
N GLY A 85 -1.18 -14.94 -3.77
CA GLY A 85 -1.28 -15.11 -2.31
C GLY A 85 -1.84 -13.89 -1.57
N TYR A 86 -1.84 -12.72 -2.19
CA TYR A 86 -2.30 -11.47 -1.59
C TYR A 86 -3.70 -11.06 -2.06
N GLY A 87 -4.38 -11.88 -2.87
CA GLY A 87 -5.70 -11.54 -3.38
C GLY A 87 -5.70 -10.33 -4.33
N VAL A 88 -4.60 -10.08 -5.05
CA VAL A 88 -4.51 -8.98 -6.01
C VAL A 88 -5.53 -9.18 -7.15
N LYS A 89 -6.45 -8.22 -7.31
CA LYS A 89 -7.49 -8.20 -8.34
C LYS A 89 -7.28 -7.12 -9.41
N PHE A 90 -6.21 -6.34 -9.29
CA PHE A 90 -5.87 -5.25 -10.19
C PHE A 90 -4.78 -5.64 -11.20
N ASP A 91 -4.54 -4.78 -12.19
CA ASP A 91 -3.75 -5.13 -13.36
C ASP A 91 -2.25 -5.20 -13.06
N MET A 92 -1.65 -6.36 -13.34
CA MET A 92 -0.21 -6.61 -13.22
C MET A 92 0.44 -6.63 -14.60
N PHE A 93 1.48 -5.80 -14.78
CA PHE A 93 2.23 -5.67 -16.02
C PHE A 93 3.53 -6.49 -16.00
N THR A 94 4.24 -6.50 -17.13
CA THR A 94 5.58 -7.08 -17.21
C THR A 94 6.59 -6.25 -16.43
N LYS A 95 7.73 -6.86 -16.11
CA LYS A 95 8.83 -6.19 -15.43
C LYS A 95 9.43 -5.11 -16.32
N ILE A 96 9.63 -3.92 -15.77
CA ILE A 96 10.20 -2.77 -16.48
C ILE A 96 11.38 -2.15 -15.73
N LYS A 97 12.08 -1.23 -16.39
CA LYS A 97 12.97 -0.28 -15.72
C LYS A 97 12.25 1.05 -15.51
N VAL A 98 12.41 1.60 -14.33
CA VAL A 98 11.83 2.87 -13.90
C VAL A 98 12.86 3.99 -13.80
N ASN A 99 14.15 3.68 -13.88
CA ASN A 99 15.27 4.62 -13.81
C ASN A 99 16.40 4.29 -14.80
N GLY A 100 17.24 5.29 -15.09
CA GLY A 100 18.44 5.16 -15.92
C GLY A 100 18.17 4.96 -17.41
N SER A 101 19.21 4.55 -18.14
CA SER A 101 19.10 4.21 -19.55
C SER A 101 18.16 3.01 -19.75
N GLY A 102 17.17 3.16 -20.64
CA GLY A 102 16.13 2.17 -20.87
C GLY A 102 14.97 2.23 -19.88
N THR A 103 14.80 3.35 -19.17
CA THR A 103 13.55 3.63 -18.43
C THR A 103 12.36 3.54 -19.38
N ASP A 104 11.29 2.87 -18.94
CA ASP A 104 10.05 2.80 -19.69
C ASP A 104 9.47 4.21 -19.97
N PRO A 105 9.00 4.50 -21.20
CA PRO A 105 8.47 5.82 -21.56
C PRO A 105 7.37 6.35 -20.63
N LEU A 106 6.52 5.47 -20.09
CA LEU A 106 5.50 5.86 -19.12
C LEU A 106 6.15 6.42 -17.85
N TRP A 107 7.21 5.79 -17.34
CA TRP A 107 7.93 6.28 -16.16
C TRP A 107 8.68 7.57 -16.43
N VAL A 108 9.19 7.78 -17.65
CA VAL A 108 9.75 9.08 -18.05
C VAL A 108 8.68 10.17 -17.95
N TYR A 109 7.50 9.92 -18.53
CA TYR A 109 6.37 10.84 -18.50
C TYR A 109 5.89 11.15 -17.07
N LEU A 110 5.59 10.13 -16.27
CA LEU A 110 5.10 10.29 -14.90
C LEU A 110 6.07 11.11 -14.03
N LYS A 111 7.37 10.78 -14.07
CA LYS A 111 8.41 11.51 -13.32
C LYS A 111 8.58 12.96 -13.78
N SER A 112 8.28 13.25 -15.05
CA SER A 112 8.36 14.61 -15.60
C SER A 112 7.18 15.49 -15.16
N LYS A 113 5.97 14.90 -15.06
CA LYS A 113 4.75 15.60 -14.63
C LYS A 113 4.68 15.75 -13.12
N GLN A 114 5.10 14.73 -12.39
CA GLN A 114 5.06 14.70 -10.93
C GLN A 114 6.47 14.49 -10.37
N ARG A 115 7.08 15.61 -9.98
CA ARG A 115 8.48 15.67 -9.54
C ARG A 115 8.65 15.06 -8.16
N GLY A 116 9.82 14.49 -7.90
CA GLY A 116 10.18 13.96 -6.59
C GLY A 116 10.95 14.98 -5.75
N THR A 117 11.10 14.70 -4.46
CA THR A 117 11.99 15.46 -3.56
C THR A 117 13.45 15.13 -3.86
N LEU A 118 14.31 16.14 -4.05
CA LEU A 118 15.74 15.97 -4.36
C LEU A 118 16.02 15.17 -5.66
N GLY A 119 15.17 15.35 -6.68
CA GLY A 119 15.31 14.73 -8.00
C GLY A 119 14.07 13.97 -8.43
N ASN A 120 13.95 13.70 -9.73
CA ASN A 120 12.74 13.08 -10.28
C ASN A 120 12.79 11.55 -10.32
N PHE A 121 13.95 10.92 -10.11
CA PHE A 121 14.11 9.46 -10.13
C PHE A 121 13.26 8.76 -9.07
N ILE A 122 12.90 7.50 -9.32
CA ILE A 122 12.21 6.67 -8.33
C ILE A 122 13.22 6.23 -7.28
N LYS A 123 12.93 6.47 -6.00
CA LYS A 123 13.89 6.24 -4.90
C LYS A 123 13.96 4.77 -4.47
N TRP A 124 12.83 4.08 -4.47
CA TRP A 124 12.70 2.68 -4.05
C TRP A 124 11.44 2.04 -4.64
N ASN A 125 11.21 0.76 -4.33
CA ASN A 125 9.96 0.06 -4.59
C ASN A 125 8.75 0.80 -4.00
N PHE A 126 7.56 0.53 -4.55
CA PHE A 126 6.29 1.12 -4.10
C PHE A 126 6.21 2.65 -4.18
N ALA A 127 6.84 3.29 -5.17
CA ALA A 127 6.42 4.64 -5.54
C ALA A 127 5.06 4.58 -6.26
N LYS A 128 4.17 5.53 -5.95
CA LYS A 128 2.81 5.58 -6.53
C LYS A 128 2.58 6.90 -7.26
N PHE A 129 1.84 6.85 -8.34
CA PHE A 129 1.34 8.04 -9.04
C PHE A 129 -0.18 7.92 -9.12
N VAL A 130 -0.88 9.03 -8.86
CA VAL A 130 -2.33 9.11 -9.08
C VAL A 130 -2.55 9.84 -10.39
N VAL A 131 -3.39 9.26 -11.23
CA VAL A 131 -3.72 9.75 -12.57
C VAL A 131 -5.24 9.95 -12.63
N ASP A 132 -5.67 11.12 -13.09
CA ASP A 132 -7.09 11.45 -13.20
C ASP A 132 -7.78 10.74 -14.38
N ARG A 133 -9.11 10.88 -14.48
CA ARG A 133 -9.91 10.29 -15.57
C ARG A 133 -9.58 10.87 -16.96
N LYS A 134 -8.82 11.97 -17.05
CA LYS A 134 -8.31 12.56 -18.30
C LYS A 134 -6.88 12.08 -18.62
N GLY A 135 -6.36 11.13 -17.86
CA GLY A 135 -5.01 10.57 -18.05
C GLY A 135 -3.88 11.49 -17.58
N GLN A 136 -4.18 12.53 -16.79
CA GLN A 136 -3.17 13.45 -16.28
C GLN A 136 -2.65 13.00 -14.91
N PRO A 137 -1.32 12.88 -14.71
CA PRO A 137 -0.76 12.62 -13.39
C PRO A 137 -0.98 13.82 -12.48
N VAL A 138 -1.67 13.63 -11.35
CA VAL A 138 -2.08 14.70 -10.43
C VAL A 138 -1.38 14.63 -9.08
N ALA A 139 -0.89 13.46 -8.66
CA ALA A 139 -0.11 13.31 -7.44
C ALA A 139 0.98 12.23 -7.56
N ARG A 140 1.99 12.32 -6.70
CA ARG A 140 3.05 11.33 -6.54
C ARG A 140 3.34 11.09 -5.08
N PHE A 141 3.49 9.81 -4.74
CA PHE A 141 3.77 9.31 -3.41
C PHE A 141 5.03 8.44 -3.45
N GLY A 142 5.87 8.62 -2.44
CA GLY A 142 7.09 7.87 -2.23
C GLY A 142 6.87 6.47 -1.64
N PRO A 143 7.98 5.74 -1.44
CA PRO A 143 7.96 4.40 -0.86
C PRO A 143 7.31 4.33 0.52
N GLY A 144 7.59 5.32 1.38
CA GLY A 144 7.09 5.39 2.76
C GLY A 144 5.73 6.05 2.93
N ASP A 145 5.09 6.49 1.85
CA ASP A 145 3.73 7.02 1.91
C ASP A 145 2.74 5.84 1.82
N ASP A 146 2.02 5.57 2.89
CA ASP A 146 1.06 4.47 2.95
C ASP A 146 -0.09 4.68 1.94
N PRO A 147 -0.55 3.63 1.24
CA PRO A 147 -1.75 3.71 0.42
C PRO A 147 -2.97 4.29 1.16
N ILE A 148 -3.10 3.98 2.45
CA ILE A 148 -4.16 4.49 3.32
C ILE A 148 -3.51 5.25 4.49
N PRO A 149 -3.86 6.53 4.74
CA PRO A 149 -4.88 7.32 4.04
C PRO A 149 -4.33 8.12 2.84
N ALA A 150 -3.01 8.27 2.70
CA ALA A 150 -2.46 9.33 1.85
C ALA A 150 -2.82 9.19 0.35
N VAL A 151 -2.70 7.98 -0.22
CA VAL A 151 -3.09 7.75 -1.62
C VAL A 151 -4.61 7.71 -1.76
N GLU A 152 -5.30 7.14 -0.78
CA GLU A 152 -6.76 7.06 -0.70
C GLU A 152 -7.41 8.44 -0.78
N ASP A 153 -6.92 9.41 -0.01
CA ASP A 153 -7.48 10.77 0.00
C ASP A 153 -7.33 11.43 -1.38
N ALA A 154 -6.17 11.29 -2.03
CA ALA A 154 -5.96 11.79 -3.39
C ALA A 154 -6.83 11.06 -4.44
N VAL A 155 -7.17 9.79 -4.22
CA VAL A 155 -8.12 9.06 -5.08
C VAL A 155 -9.54 9.57 -4.87
N LYS A 156 -9.98 9.77 -3.62
CA LYS A 156 -11.32 10.26 -3.28
C LYS A 156 -11.64 11.61 -3.91
N GLU A 157 -10.65 12.48 -4.06
CA GLU A 157 -10.81 13.78 -4.73
C GLU A 157 -11.15 13.67 -6.23
N LEU A 158 -11.00 12.48 -6.85
CA LEU A 158 -11.13 12.28 -8.29
C LEU A 158 -12.29 11.36 -8.71
N LEU A 159 -12.95 10.72 -7.75
CA LEU A 159 -14.06 9.78 -8.00
C LEU A 159 -15.38 10.52 -8.21
#